data_AF-A0A523UYX7-F1
#
_entry.id   AF-A0A523UYX7-F1
#
_cell.length_a   1.000
_cell.length_b   1.000
_cell.length_c   1.000
_cell.angle_alpha   90.00
_cell.angle_beta   90.00
_cell.angle_gamma   90.00
#
_symmetry.space_group_name_H-M   'P 1'
#
loop_
_entity.id
_entity.type
_entity.pdbx_description
1 polymer ?
#
loop_
_entity_poly.entity_id
_entity_poly.type
_entity_poly.pdbx_seq_one_letter_code
_entity_poly.pdbx_strand_id
1 'polypeptide(L)'
;MRKIHIWAIVFCLFTFRLANAGRLPEAWDHLPALGEIRFSEKAVGFLTVVPPVAPQRFFVLEREKGLFHEVDSASFSSEFPEQEDTCEPPKRSTAWLCTDRNIYFAEPAYCSEGGNRHHILWKMALDRGVPLKVQDHVDRCLSISGIRIISGNLWLGTRYSGEYGYYPGEGIIVQSLDTGELVCRIDAEHGGLTGGLVWAIALDPKTSNARVTTEWGINEIQPTGRIVGSLFLYEDFNGETGAPEIRVSPTETKGNPFATLVRTIGIDDTEAFYKTLSKIPKEMMGEVTQLSPLIIGSQTHPFETPVDRRWNALVPFILKATQNKDRVKKWYADRVLAMFDDMEARKYFVQMLNSATRPYEVGFALRYLRSRVSGENETRAQEMQILRRRIEQAISDLETMNMRSTRSKEIARTLVALAPDLQSLGSPDGYKAIEDYFQKADFDCQRDAVLLKTIAGQIYRREELVPAFLIALRRISAERAEVLASVCSVFDMTRTEDYRGAVLYSTDYVLALLSAFVRANAVEGVDLSTLSGCEQAILSQLRNPEVRSEFVSRIRPGLKGDEAKFADILLGKSQSN
;
A
#
# COMPACT_ATOMS: atom_id res chain seq x y z
N MET A 1 -22.45 43.03 13.99
CA MET A 1 -21.92 41.96 14.86
C MET A 1 -21.82 40.68 14.06
N ARG A 2 -20.59 40.30 13.69
CA ARG A 2 -20.26 39.10 12.90
C ARG A 2 -19.62 38.09 13.85
N LYS A 3 -20.18 36.88 13.96
CA LYS A 3 -19.45 35.71 14.46
C LYS A 3 -19.80 34.46 13.64
N ILE A 4 -18.77 34.02 12.91
CA ILE A 4 -18.27 32.64 12.83
C ILE A 4 -19.23 31.57 12.31
N HIS A 5 -19.00 31.11 11.07
CA HIS A 5 -19.09 29.69 10.67
C HIS A 5 -17.95 29.36 9.69
N ILE A 6 -16.73 29.23 10.22
CA ILE A 6 -15.56 28.64 9.55
C ILE A 6 -15.47 27.17 9.98
N TRP A 7 -16.44 26.35 9.58
CA TRP A 7 -16.39 24.89 9.78
C TRP A 7 -16.60 24.10 8.48
N ALA A 8 -17.10 24.73 7.42
CA ALA A 8 -17.36 24.05 6.14
C ALA A 8 -16.13 23.94 5.21
N ILE A 9 -15.02 24.64 5.48
CA ILE A 9 -13.84 24.66 4.58
C ILE A 9 -12.75 23.67 5.01
N VAL A 10 -12.78 23.15 6.25
CA VAL A 10 -11.76 22.19 6.73
C VAL A 10 -12.06 20.75 6.31
N PHE A 11 -13.33 20.43 5.98
CA PHE A 11 -13.71 19.06 5.62
C PHE A 11 -13.42 18.69 4.14
N CYS A 12 -13.23 19.67 3.25
CA CYS A 12 -12.98 19.44 1.82
C CYS A 12 -11.52 19.10 1.46
N LEU A 13 -10.58 19.15 2.41
CA LEU A 13 -9.17 18.75 2.21
C LEU A 13 -8.89 17.26 2.48
N PHE A 14 -9.91 16.48 2.87
CA PHE A 14 -9.80 15.03 3.07
C PHE A 14 -10.42 14.25 1.90
N THR A 15 -10.06 14.59 0.66
CA THR A 15 -10.22 13.64 -0.46
C THR A 15 -9.45 12.38 -0.11
N PHE A 16 -10.15 11.24 -0.02
CA PHE A 16 -9.65 9.86 -0.07
C PHE A 16 -8.13 9.74 -0.24
N ARG A 17 -7.39 10.13 0.81
CA ARG A 17 -6.20 9.39 1.17
C ARG A 17 -6.81 8.09 1.62
N LEU A 18 -6.70 7.03 0.81
CA LEU A 18 -6.55 5.70 1.41
C LEU A 18 -5.61 5.95 2.59
N ALA A 19 -6.13 5.79 3.81
CA ALA A 19 -5.32 5.94 4.99
C ALA A 19 -4.16 4.98 4.77
N ASN A 20 -3.02 5.54 4.38
CA ASN A 20 -1.76 4.88 4.53
C ASN A 20 -1.62 4.80 6.04
N ALA A 21 -2.17 3.75 6.64
CA ALA A 21 -1.73 3.30 7.94
C ALA A 21 -0.25 2.94 7.72
N GLY A 22 0.63 3.92 7.95
CA GLY A 22 2.02 3.89 7.50
C GLY A 22 2.61 5.28 7.23
N ARG A 23 3.78 5.62 7.80
CA ARG A 23 4.57 6.81 7.41
C ARG A 23 5.05 6.70 5.97
N LEU A 24 5.46 7.85 5.43
CA LEU A 24 6.39 7.90 4.31
C LEU A 24 7.70 7.22 4.73
N PRO A 25 8.12 6.14 4.05
CA PRO A 25 9.51 5.93 3.63
C PRO A 25 10.53 6.99 4.12
N GLU A 26 11.40 6.60 5.05
CA GLU A 26 12.56 7.40 5.46
C GLU A 26 13.86 6.78 4.91
N ALA A 27 14.93 7.55 4.82
CA ALA A 27 16.17 7.08 4.17
C ALA A 27 16.77 5.83 4.86
N TRP A 28 16.53 5.64 6.16
CA TRP A 28 16.99 4.49 6.91
C TRP A 28 16.18 3.20 6.68
N ASP A 29 14.96 3.27 6.12
CA ASP A 29 14.17 2.07 5.81
C ASP A 29 14.86 1.12 4.83
N HIS A 30 15.80 1.68 4.08
CA HIS A 30 16.60 0.95 3.11
C HIS A 30 17.87 0.36 3.70
N LEU A 31 18.30 0.84 4.86
CA LEU A 31 19.51 0.36 5.52
C LEU A 31 19.27 -1.03 6.12
N PRO A 32 20.32 -1.86 6.19
CA PRO A 32 20.21 -3.16 6.85
C PRO A 32 19.87 -2.98 8.34
N ALA A 33 18.79 -3.61 8.80
CA ALA A 33 18.46 -3.69 10.21
C ALA A 33 19.40 -4.69 10.93
N LEU A 34 20.51 -4.20 11.47
CA LEU A 34 21.51 -5.00 12.19
C LEU A 34 20.98 -5.38 13.58
N GLY A 35 20.40 -6.56 13.78
CA GLY A 35 19.80 -6.91 15.07
C GLY A 35 20.40 -8.11 15.78
N GLU A 36 21.59 -8.54 15.36
CA GLU A 36 22.44 -9.44 16.14
C GLU A 36 23.88 -8.94 16.06
N ILE A 37 24.60 -9.02 17.17
CA ILE A 37 25.99 -8.57 17.31
C ILE A 37 26.81 -9.73 17.86
N ARG A 38 27.90 -10.10 17.18
CA ARG A 38 28.83 -11.15 17.61
C ARG A 38 30.23 -10.58 17.80
N PHE A 39 31.01 -11.26 18.63
CA PHE A 39 32.36 -10.82 18.95
C PHE A 39 33.39 -11.90 18.65
N SER A 40 34.51 -11.48 18.06
CA SER A 40 35.75 -12.26 18.00
C SER A 40 36.88 -11.41 18.60
N GLU A 41 38.06 -12.03 18.73
CA GLU A 41 39.27 -11.32 19.13
C GLU A 41 39.67 -10.21 18.15
N LYS A 42 39.38 -10.40 16.85
CA LYS A 42 39.85 -9.52 15.77
C LYS A 42 38.79 -8.55 15.28
N ALA A 43 37.51 -8.85 15.48
CA ALA A 43 36.42 -8.11 14.88
C ALA A 43 35.13 -8.10 15.71
N VAL A 44 34.19 -7.24 15.29
CA VAL A 44 32.78 -7.25 15.71
C VAL A 44 31.93 -7.60 14.49
N GLY A 45 31.09 -8.62 14.62
CA GLY A 45 30.21 -9.10 13.58
C GLY A 45 28.79 -8.59 13.76
N PHE A 46 28.09 -8.30 12.67
CA PHE A 46 26.69 -7.86 12.68
C PHE A 46 25.88 -8.67 11.68
N LEU A 47 24.69 -9.12 12.09
CA LEU A 47 23.76 -9.83 11.22
C LEU A 47 22.46 -9.05 11.08
N THR A 48 21.89 -9.07 9.89
CA THR A 48 20.59 -8.45 9.65
C THR A 48 19.46 -9.29 10.23
N VAL A 49 18.51 -8.67 10.92
CA VAL A 49 17.23 -9.30 11.20
C VAL A 49 16.44 -9.34 9.90
N VAL A 50 15.94 -10.52 9.56
CA VAL A 50 15.18 -10.73 8.32
C VAL A 50 13.72 -10.31 8.56
N PRO A 51 13.22 -9.16 8.06
CA PRO A 51 11.83 -9.13 7.63
C PRO A 51 11.68 -10.18 6.52
N PRO A 52 10.53 -10.86 6.39
CA PRO A 52 10.37 -12.16 5.70
C PRO A 52 10.70 -12.24 4.19
N VAL A 53 11.41 -11.25 3.63
CA VAL A 53 11.53 -10.99 2.20
C VAL A 53 12.97 -10.72 1.74
N ALA A 54 13.92 -10.39 2.63
CA ALA A 54 15.31 -10.11 2.25
C ALA A 54 16.28 -11.24 2.68
N PRO A 55 17.30 -11.56 1.87
CA PRO A 55 18.36 -12.47 2.30
C PRO A 55 19.11 -11.89 3.50
N GLN A 56 19.53 -12.75 4.43
CA GLN A 56 20.37 -12.36 5.56
C GLN A 56 21.72 -11.85 5.04
N ARG A 57 22.17 -10.72 5.57
CA ARG A 57 23.48 -10.12 5.26
C ARG A 57 24.35 -10.12 6.52
N PHE A 58 25.66 -10.16 6.30
CA PHE A 58 26.67 -10.32 7.34
C PHE A 58 27.71 -9.23 7.18
N PHE A 59 28.00 -8.49 8.26
CA PHE A 59 28.95 -7.40 8.25
C PHE A 59 30.01 -7.59 9.32
N VAL A 60 31.22 -7.10 9.05
CA VAL A 60 32.37 -7.19 9.95
C VAL A 60 32.96 -5.80 10.13
N LEU A 61 33.21 -5.42 11.38
CA LEU A 61 34.04 -4.29 11.76
C LEU A 61 35.37 -4.81 12.33
N GLU A 62 36.44 -4.70 11.56
CA GLU A 62 37.79 -5.08 11.99
C GLU A 62 38.28 -4.14 13.09
N ARG A 63 38.78 -4.69 14.21
CA ARG A 63 39.23 -3.88 15.36
C ARG A 63 40.52 -3.11 15.07
N GLU A 64 41.49 -3.74 14.41
CA GLU A 64 42.80 -3.13 14.15
C GLU A 64 42.71 -2.01 13.10
N LYS A 65 41.96 -2.25 12.03
CA LYS A 65 41.87 -1.32 10.89
C LYS A 65 40.67 -0.37 10.99
N GLY A 66 39.70 -0.65 11.85
CA GLY A 66 38.41 0.04 11.85
C GLY A 66 37.61 -0.16 10.56
N LEU A 67 37.91 -1.21 9.78
CA LEU A 67 37.31 -1.43 8.47
C LEU A 67 35.96 -2.13 8.61
N PHE A 68 34.89 -1.47 8.18
CA PHE A 68 33.55 -2.05 8.06
C PHE A 68 33.31 -2.54 6.64
N HIS A 69 32.90 -3.79 6.48
CA HIS A 69 32.57 -4.37 5.18
C HIS A 69 31.59 -5.54 5.29
N GLU A 70 30.92 -5.86 4.19
CA GLU A 70 30.06 -7.04 4.06
C GLU A 70 30.90 -8.28 3.74
N VAL A 71 30.50 -9.43 4.29
CA VAL A 71 31.14 -10.74 4.05
C VAL A 71 30.07 -11.78 3.71
N ASP A 72 30.49 -12.88 3.11
CA ASP A 72 29.59 -14.02 2.92
C ASP A 72 29.34 -14.79 4.24
N SER A 73 28.31 -15.63 4.24
CA SER A 73 27.92 -16.41 5.42
C SER A 73 29.01 -17.36 5.92
N ALA A 74 29.81 -17.97 5.04
CA ALA A 74 30.83 -18.94 5.43
C ALA A 74 32.02 -18.22 6.10
N SER A 75 32.45 -17.10 5.52
CA SER A 75 33.45 -16.20 6.09
C SER A 75 33.01 -15.69 7.46
N PHE A 76 31.75 -15.25 7.59
CA PHE A 76 31.19 -14.82 8.87
C PHE A 76 31.19 -15.94 9.92
N SER A 77 30.65 -17.11 9.59
CA SER A 77 30.60 -18.26 10.51
C SER A 77 31.98 -18.77 10.94
N SER A 78 33.00 -18.61 10.08
CA SER A 78 34.37 -19.00 10.41
C SER A 78 35.03 -18.08 11.44
N GLU A 79 34.72 -16.78 11.42
CA GLU A 79 35.27 -15.78 12.34
C GLU A 79 34.45 -15.68 13.64
N PHE A 80 33.14 -15.87 13.55
CA PHE A 80 32.19 -15.75 14.66
C PHE A 80 31.46 -17.09 14.89
N PRO A 81 32.08 -18.03 15.64
CA PRO A 81 31.39 -19.27 16.02
C PRO A 81 30.10 -18.94 16.76
N GLU A 82 29.10 -19.82 16.65
CA GLU A 82 27.84 -19.64 17.39
C GLU A 82 28.14 -19.49 18.88
N GLN A 83 27.87 -18.30 19.42
CA GLN A 83 27.89 -18.07 20.85
C GLN A 83 26.56 -18.54 21.42
N GLU A 84 26.61 -19.20 22.57
CA GLU A 84 25.45 -19.30 23.45
C GLU A 84 25.17 -17.90 24.00
N ASP A 85 24.62 -16.99 23.19
CA ASP A 85 24.35 -15.64 23.67
C ASP A 85 23.00 -15.61 24.38
N THR A 86 23.08 -15.40 25.69
CA THR A 86 22.02 -15.70 26.65
C THR A 86 21.18 -14.46 26.94
N CYS A 87 20.69 -13.72 25.93
CA CYS A 87 19.63 -12.71 26.11
C CYS A 87 18.95 -12.36 24.79
N GLU A 88 19.06 -13.15 23.71
CA GLU A 88 18.33 -12.88 22.47
C GLU A 88 16.89 -13.41 22.49
N PRO A 89 15.94 -12.69 21.89
CA PRO A 89 14.62 -13.24 21.72
C PRO A 89 14.67 -14.34 20.65
N PRO A 90 14.06 -15.52 20.86
CA PRO A 90 13.82 -16.46 19.78
C PRO A 90 13.16 -15.74 18.61
N LYS A 91 13.51 -16.09 17.36
CA LYS A 91 12.91 -15.46 16.16
C LYS A 91 11.38 -15.39 16.29
N ARG A 92 10.81 -14.17 16.29
CA ARG A 92 9.37 -13.84 16.47
C ARG A 92 8.81 -13.92 17.90
N SER A 93 9.68 -14.00 18.90
CA SER A 93 9.30 -13.92 20.32
C SER A 93 9.53 -12.50 20.84
N THR A 94 8.70 -12.06 21.78
CA THR A 94 8.97 -10.89 22.61
C THR A 94 9.58 -11.28 23.95
N ALA A 95 10.17 -12.48 24.04
CA ALA A 95 10.75 -13.01 25.27
C ALA A 95 12.27 -13.20 25.13
N TRP A 96 13.06 -12.58 26.00
CA TRP A 96 14.51 -12.60 26.07
C TRP A 96 14.98 -13.43 27.27
N LEU A 97 15.70 -14.51 27.05
CA LEU A 97 16.27 -15.34 28.14
C LEU A 97 17.63 -14.78 28.55
N CYS A 98 17.74 -14.11 29.70
CA CYS A 98 18.94 -13.34 30.08
C CYS A 98 19.91 -14.08 31.04
N THR A 99 21.13 -13.55 31.20
CA THR A 99 22.24 -14.17 31.99
C THR A 99 21.89 -14.41 33.46
N ASP A 100 20.94 -13.66 34.01
CA ASP A 100 20.43 -13.82 35.37
C ASP A 100 19.45 -15.01 35.52
N ARG A 101 19.36 -15.87 34.48
CA ARG A 101 18.45 -17.03 34.38
C ARG A 101 16.98 -16.65 34.46
N ASN A 102 16.64 -15.41 34.12
CA ASN A 102 15.26 -14.97 33.95
C ASN A 102 14.90 -14.78 32.48
N ILE A 103 13.63 -14.99 32.18
CA ILE A 103 13.03 -14.61 30.91
C ILE A 103 12.37 -13.25 31.11
N TYR A 104 12.76 -12.28 30.32
CA TYR A 104 12.09 -11.00 30.20
C TYR A 104 11.13 -11.06 29.03
N PHE A 105 9.94 -10.47 29.13
CA PHE A 105 9.10 -10.28 27.96
C PHE A 105 8.34 -8.97 28.00
N ALA A 106 8.19 -8.35 26.83
CA ALA A 106 7.58 -7.04 26.69
C ALA A 106 6.41 -7.12 25.72
N GLU A 107 5.26 -6.57 26.13
CA GLU A 107 4.17 -6.33 25.20
C GLU A 107 4.41 -5.03 24.42
N PRO A 108 4.15 -5.00 23.10
CA PRO A 108 4.28 -3.77 22.33
C PRO A 108 3.19 -2.76 22.71
N ALA A 109 3.58 -1.48 22.77
CA ALA A 109 2.66 -0.36 22.87
C ALA A 109 2.07 0.02 21.50
N TYR A 110 0.83 0.54 21.52
CA TYR A 110 0.16 1.16 20.39
C TYR A 110 -0.77 2.28 20.89
N CYS A 111 -0.28 3.52 20.85
CA CYS A 111 -1.01 4.73 21.26
C CYS A 111 -1.45 5.62 20.09
N SER A 112 -1.35 5.13 18.86
CA SER A 112 -1.72 5.87 17.64
C SER A 112 -3.14 5.54 17.18
N GLU A 113 -3.71 6.37 16.32
CA GLU A 113 -5.01 6.12 15.65
C GLU A 113 -6.18 5.83 16.62
N GLY A 114 -6.18 6.46 17.80
CA GLY A 114 -7.17 6.21 18.84
C GLY A 114 -6.94 4.93 19.65
N GLY A 115 -5.88 4.19 19.35
CA GLY A 115 -5.35 3.12 20.20
C GLY A 115 -4.80 3.67 21.51
N ASN A 116 -4.92 2.88 22.58
CA ASN A 116 -4.39 3.21 23.90
C ASN A 116 -3.84 1.95 24.58
N ARG A 117 -3.02 1.20 23.84
CA ARG A 117 -2.33 0.02 24.35
C ARG A 117 -0.96 0.45 24.88
N HIS A 118 -0.74 0.29 26.17
CA HIS A 118 0.56 0.58 26.78
C HIS A 118 1.45 -0.65 26.80
N HIS A 119 2.77 -0.47 26.74
CA HIS A 119 3.70 -1.58 26.94
C HIS A 119 3.65 -2.05 28.40
N ILE A 120 4.05 -3.31 28.59
CA ILE A 120 4.26 -3.89 29.91
C ILE A 120 5.50 -4.78 29.82
N LEU A 121 6.47 -4.54 30.71
CA LEU A 121 7.61 -5.42 30.91
C LEU A 121 7.34 -6.44 32.01
N TRP A 122 7.68 -7.69 31.73
CA TRP A 122 7.56 -8.81 32.65
C TRP A 122 8.90 -9.52 32.81
N LYS A 123 9.11 -10.12 33.98
CA LYS A 123 10.26 -10.95 34.35
C LYS A 123 9.75 -12.26 34.92
N MET A 124 10.26 -13.38 34.44
CA MET A 124 9.91 -14.71 34.90
C MET A 124 11.17 -15.49 35.23
N ALA A 125 11.30 -15.91 36.49
CA ALA A 125 12.37 -16.82 36.89
C ALA A 125 12.08 -18.23 36.37
N LEU A 126 13.08 -18.88 35.76
CA LEU A 126 12.93 -20.21 35.16
C LEU A 126 12.49 -21.29 36.16
N ASP A 127 12.85 -21.12 37.43
CA ASP A 127 12.56 -22.05 38.53
C ASP A 127 11.15 -21.87 39.13
N ARG A 128 10.56 -20.67 39.00
CA ARG A 128 9.26 -20.34 39.62
C ARG A 128 8.10 -20.32 38.64
N GLY A 129 8.36 -20.08 37.35
CA GLY A 129 7.34 -20.10 36.29
C GLY A 129 6.23 -19.05 36.37
N VAL A 130 6.27 -18.13 37.34
CA VAL A 130 5.28 -17.05 37.48
C VAL A 130 5.89 -15.74 36.99
N PRO A 131 5.30 -15.08 35.97
CA PRO A 131 5.77 -13.78 35.50
C PRO A 131 5.41 -12.68 36.49
N LEU A 132 6.39 -11.83 36.79
CA LEU A 132 6.26 -10.64 37.63
C LEU A 132 6.39 -9.40 36.75
N LYS A 133 5.47 -8.46 36.93
CA LYS A 133 5.55 -7.17 36.25
C LYS A 133 6.78 -6.41 36.77
N VAL A 134 7.61 -5.94 35.86
CA VAL A 134 8.77 -5.11 36.17
C VAL A 134 8.35 -3.65 36.01
N GLN A 135 8.74 -2.80 36.97
CA GLN A 135 8.65 -1.37 36.76
C GLN A 135 9.81 -0.93 35.86
N ASP A 136 9.48 -0.21 34.80
CA ASP A 136 10.45 0.35 33.88
C ASP A 136 10.22 1.85 33.68
N HIS A 137 11.24 2.52 33.13
CA HIS A 137 11.25 3.96 32.87
C HIS A 137 11.00 4.31 31.40
N VAL A 138 10.51 3.37 30.59
CA VAL A 138 10.13 3.61 29.18
C VAL A 138 8.77 4.30 29.18
N ASP A 139 8.58 5.29 28.31
CA ASP A 139 7.25 5.91 28.15
C ASP A 139 6.22 4.82 27.79
N ARG A 140 5.04 4.87 28.42
CA ARG A 140 3.97 3.87 28.28
C ARG A 140 3.50 3.68 26.84
N CYS A 141 3.68 4.69 26.00
CA CYS A 141 3.31 4.65 24.59
C CYS A 141 4.43 4.19 23.66
N LEU A 142 5.58 3.80 24.21
CA LEU A 142 6.71 3.26 23.49
C LEU A 142 6.88 1.77 23.74
N SER A 143 7.41 1.06 22.75
CA SER A 143 7.69 -0.36 22.88
C SER A 143 9.14 -0.60 23.30
N ILE A 144 9.39 -1.70 23.99
CA ILE A 144 10.74 -2.20 24.25
C ILE A 144 11.17 -3.05 23.05
N SER A 145 12.27 -2.66 22.42
CA SER A 145 12.81 -3.27 21.19
C SER A 145 13.96 -4.25 21.47
N GLY A 146 14.66 -4.06 22.59
CA GLY A 146 15.78 -4.90 22.99
C GLY A 146 15.99 -4.86 24.49
N ILE A 147 16.48 -5.97 25.04
CA ILE A 147 16.77 -6.11 26.48
C ILE A 147 18.17 -6.71 26.64
N ARG A 148 18.97 -6.13 27.53
CA ARG A 148 20.25 -6.68 27.99
C ARG A 148 20.50 -6.41 29.47
N ILE A 149 21.27 -7.30 30.10
CA ILE A 149 21.79 -7.08 31.44
C ILE A 149 23.30 -6.85 31.32
N ILE A 150 23.76 -5.67 31.74
CA ILE A 150 25.17 -5.27 31.67
C ILE A 150 25.56 -4.65 33.01
N SER A 151 26.56 -5.22 33.67
CA SER A 151 27.11 -4.73 34.94
C SER A 151 26.06 -4.49 36.03
N GLY A 152 25.08 -5.40 36.16
CA GLY A 152 24.01 -5.29 37.15
C GLY A 152 22.88 -4.30 36.80
N ASN A 153 22.90 -3.75 35.58
CA ASN A 153 21.85 -2.84 35.09
C ASN A 153 21.05 -3.50 33.96
N LEU A 154 19.76 -3.18 33.91
CA LEU A 154 18.86 -3.52 32.82
C LEU A 154 18.90 -2.41 31.76
N TRP A 155 19.36 -2.78 30.57
CA TRP A 155 19.44 -1.92 29.39
C TRP A 155 18.24 -2.24 28.48
N LEU A 156 17.40 -1.23 28.26
CA LEU A 156 16.18 -1.32 27.47
C LEU A 156 16.37 -0.47 26.21
N GLY A 157 16.44 -1.13 25.06
CA GLY A 157 16.27 -0.48 23.77
C GLY A 157 14.79 -0.17 23.53
N THR A 158 14.50 0.96 22.91
CA THR A 158 13.12 1.40 22.67
C THR A 158 12.75 1.40 21.18
N ARG A 159 11.42 1.50 20.96
CA ARG A 159 10.66 1.66 19.70
C ARG A 159 10.23 0.36 19.01
N TYR A 160 8.97 0.32 18.57
CA TYR A 160 8.40 -0.84 17.85
C TYR A 160 8.97 -0.93 16.43
N SER A 161 9.38 -2.12 16.01
CA SER A 161 9.94 -2.37 14.66
C SER A 161 8.89 -2.73 13.60
N GLY A 162 7.62 -2.90 13.98
CA GLY A 162 6.59 -3.48 13.13
C GLY A 162 5.67 -2.51 12.38
N GLU A 163 5.86 -1.20 12.51
CA GLU A 163 5.06 -0.20 11.79
C GLU A 163 5.93 0.82 11.06
N TYR A 164 5.57 1.09 9.80
CA TYR A 164 6.03 2.28 9.12
C TYR A 164 5.42 3.47 9.86
N GLY A 165 6.20 4.23 10.63
CA GLY A 165 5.74 5.40 11.40
C GLY A 165 6.90 6.23 11.95
N TYR A 166 6.75 7.57 12.07
CA TYR A 166 7.58 8.30 13.04
C TYR A 166 6.98 7.96 14.40
N TYR A 167 7.51 6.90 14.98
CA TYR A 167 7.32 6.59 16.38
C TYR A 167 8.53 7.18 17.09
N PRO A 168 8.37 8.16 18.00
CA PRO A 168 9.51 8.62 18.78
C PRO A 168 10.12 7.40 19.49
N GLY A 169 11.43 7.23 19.39
CA GLY A 169 12.18 6.30 20.23
C GLY A 169 12.97 7.11 21.24
N GLU A 170 13.04 6.66 22.48
CA GLU A 170 13.88 7.29 23.52
C GLU A 170 15.34 6.82 23.44
N GLY A 171 15.68 5.99 22.44
CA GLY A 171 16.98 5.33 22.37
C GLY A 171 17.08 4.23 23.41
N ILE A 172 17.99 4.40 24.37
CA ILE A 172 18.30 3.42 25.41
C ILE A 172 17.96 3.98 26.79
N ILE A 173 17.32 3.14 27.60
CA ILE A 173 17.03 3.42 29.00
C ILE A 173 17.78 2.41 29.86
N VAL A 174 18.59 2.90 30.79
CA VAL A 174 19.37 2.06 31.70
C VAL A 174 18.84 2.24 33.10
N GLN A 175 18.46 1.14 33.75
CA GLN A 175 17.98 1.13 35.13
C GLN A 175 18.69 0.06 35.96
N SER A 176 18.82 0.30 37.26
CA SER A 176 19.36 -0.67 38.21
C SER A 176 18.48 -1.91 38.23
N LEU A 177 19.10 -3.10 38.12
CA LEU A 177 18.35 -4.35 38.19
C LEU A 177 17.81 -4.61 39.61
N ASP A 178 18.53 -4.15 40.63
CA ASP A 178 18.23 -4.41 42.04
C ASP A 178 17.21 -3.41 42.59
N THR A 179 17.37 -2.12 42.28
CA THR A 179 16.52 -1.04 42.83
C THR A 179 15.43 -0.57 41.88
N GLY A 180 15.57 -0.86 40.57
CA GLY A 180 14.68 -0.30 39.55
C GLY A 180 14.85 1.20 39.32
N GLU A 181 15.84 1.84 39.96
CA GLU A 181 16.11 3.27 39.79
C GLU A 181 16.71 3.54 38.40
N LEU A 182 16.32 4.67 37.81
CA LEU A 182 16.89 5.13 36.55
C LEU A 182 18.36 5.49 36.75
N VAL A 183 19.23 4.86 35.97
CA VAL A 183 20.67 5.15 35.95
C VAL A 183 20.97 6.25 34.94
N CYS A 184 20.56 6.06 33.68
CA CYS A 184 20.71 7.07 32.64
C CYS A 184 19.77 6.85 31.45
N ARG A 185 19.67 7.88 30.60
CA ARG A 185 19.02 7.84 29.28
C ARG A 185 20.04 8.19 28.22
N ILE A 186 20.01 7.47 27.10
CA ILE A 186 20.94 7.67 25.99
C ILE A 186 20.09 7.78 24.73
N ASP A 187 19.95 9.01 24.24
CA ASP A 187 19.10 9.35 23.10
C ASP A 187 19.93 9.85 21.91
N ALA A 188 19.27 10.02 20.76
CA ALA A 188 19.92 10.55 19.56
C ALA A 188 20.16 12.06 19.63
N GLU A 189 19.21 12.81 20.22
CA GLU A 189 19.22 14.28 20.21
C GLU A 189 20.30 14.89 21.11
N HIS A 190 20.53 14.32 22.29
CA HIS A 190 21.44 14.82 23.31
C HIS A 190 22.59 13.85 23.60
N GLY A 191 22.36 12.55 23.47
CA GLY A 191 23.33 11.50 23.80
C GLY A 191 24.32 11.16 22.69
N GLY A 192 24.04 11.55 21.44
CA GLY A 192 24.86 11.22 20.26
C GLY A 192 24.63 9.81 19.71
N LEU A 193 23.53 9.16 20.12
CA LEU A 193 23.13 7.86 19.59
C LEU A 193 22.77 8.02 18.11
N THR A 194 23.18 7.09 17.26
CA THR A 194 22.92 7.23 15.82
C THR A 194 21.43 7.23 15.44
N GLY A 195 20.54 6.71 16.29
CA GLY A 195 19.09 6.66 16.02
C GLY A 195 18.27 6.30 17.27
N GLY A 196 16.95 6.45 17.19
CA GLY A 196 16.03 6.22 18.32
C GLY A 196 15.45 4.81 18.39
N LEU A 197 15.47 4.06 17.29
CA LEU A 197 15.10 2.64 17.23
C LEU A 197 16.34 1.79 17.53
N VAL A 198 16.32 1.05 18.63
CA VAL A 198 17.43 0.15 18.96
C VAL A 198 17.15 -1.25 18.42
N TRP A 199 18.03 -1.78 17.58
CA TRP A 199 17.90 -3.14 17.03
C TRP A 199 18.54 -4.21 17.91
N ALA A 200 19.75 -3.95 18.40
CA ALA A 200 20.47 -4.85 19.29
C ALA A 200 21.40 -4.10 20.24
N ILE A 201 21.63 -4.72 21.39
CA ILE A 201 22.57 -4.29 22.42
C ILE A 201 23.40 -5.54 22.76
N ALA A 202 24.72 -5.42 22.86
CA ALA A 202 25.57 -6.52 23.31
C ALA A 202 26.83 -6.00 24.01
N LEU A 203 27.30 -6.68 25.04
CA LEU A 203 28.52 -6.30 25.75
C LEU A 203 29.74 -6.86 25.02
N ASP A 204 30.65 -6.00 24.59
CA ASP A 204 31.91 -6.41 23.99
C ASP A 204 32.85 -6.97 25.07
N PRO A 205 33.18 -8.27 25.07
CA PRO A 205 33.99 -8.88 26.12
C PRO A 205 35.42 -8.32 26.16
N LYS A 206 35.90 -7.75 25.05
CA LYS A 206 37.27 -7.24 24.94
C LYS A 206 37.42 -5.84 25.50
N THR A 207 36.47 -4.95 25.22
CA THR A 207 36.54 -3.54 25.65
C THR A 207 35.69 -3.27 26.89
N SER A 208 34.81 -4.19 27.27
CA SER A 208 33.76 -4.00 28.29
C SER A 208 32.81 -2.83 27.99
N ASN A 209 32.79 -2.36 26.74
CA ASN A 209 31.80 -1.38 26.27
C ASN A 209 30.62 -2.12 25.63
N ALA A 210 29.42 -1.56 25.73
CA ALA A 210 28.28 -2.02 24.98
C ALA A 210 28.41 -1.60 23.50
N ARG A 211 28.16 -2.53 22.58
CA ARG A 211 27.84 -2.24 21.18
C ARG A 211 26.34 -2.15 21.03
N VAL A 212 25.87 -1.11 20.36
CA VAL A 212 24.45 -0.89 20.10
C VAL A 212 24.23 -0.57 18.64
N THR A 213 23.29 -1.26 18.02
CA THR A 213 22.83 -0.98 16.66
C THR A 213 21.49 -0.27 16.68
N THR A 214 21.31 0.69 15.78
CA THR A 214 20.08 1.47 15.62
C THR A 214 19.65 1.49 14.16
N GLU A 215 18.53 2.14 13.84
CA GLU A 215 18.06 2.31 12.46
C GLU A 215 19.06 3.00 11.53
N TRP A 216 19.96 3.82 12.09
CA TRP A 216 20.92 4.60 11.33
C TRP A 216 22.36 4.13 11.49
N GLY A 217 22.70 3.29 12.48
CA GLY A 217 24.11 2.99 12.68
C GLY A 217 24.48 2.09 13.85
N ILE A 218 25.75 2.18 14.22
CA ILE A 218 26.41 1.41 15.28
C ILE A 218 27.01 2.40 16.28
N ASN A 219 26.87 2.12 17.57
CA ASN A 219 27.38 2.91 18.66
C ASN A 219 28.24 2.05 19.58
N GLU A 220 29.25 2.65 20.18
CA GLU A 220 30.03 2.10 21.28
C GLU A 220 29.79 2.94 22.53
N ILE A 221 29.34 2.29 23.59
CA ILE A 221 28.83 2.95 24.78
C ILE A 221 29.51 2.34 26.00
N GLN A 222 30.14 3.17 26.83
CA GLN A 222 30.68 2.73 28.11
C GLN A 222 29.56 2.30 29.06
N PRO A 223 29.83 1.43 30.05
CA PRO A 223 28.85 1.06 31.08
C PRO A 223 28.25 2.25 31.84
N THR A 224 28.94 3.40 31.86
CA THR A 224 28.48 4.67 32.43
C THR A 224 27.40 5.38 31.60
N GLY A 225 27.10 4.87 30.40
CA GLY A 225 26.18 5.49 29.44
C GLY A 225 26.83 6.48 28.48
N ARG A 226 28.14 6.72 28.59
CA ARG A 226 28.87 7.63 27.69
C ARG A 226 29.13 6.96 26.34
N ILE A 227 28.69 7.59 25.25
CA ILE A 227 29.04 7.18 23.90
C ILE A 227 30.49 7.56 23.59
N VAL A 228 31.29 6.59 23.17
CA VAL A 228 32.71 6.75 22.81
C VAL A 228 32.99 6.56 21.32
N GLY A 229 32.01 6.07 20.56
CA GLY A 229 32.08 5.99 19.11
C GLY A 229 30.70 5.84 18.49
N SER A 230 30.51 6.49 17.34
CA SER A 230 29.28 6.41 16.54
C SER A 230 29.67 6.22 15.07
N LEU A 231 29.00 5.29 14.39
CA LEU A 231 29.21 4.95 12.99
C LEU A 231 27.85 4.91 12.30
N PHE A 232 27.56 5.92 11.48
CA PHE A 232 26.35 6.02 10.67
C PHE A 232 26.48 5.18 9.41
N LEU A 233 25.51 4.29 9.20
CA LEU A 233 25.39 3.49 8.00
C LEU A 233 24.83 4.34 6.86
N TYR A 234 25.41 4.18 5.68
CA TYR A 234 24.87 4.73 4.45
C TYR A 234 25.16 3.77 3.30
N GLU A 235 24.29 3.78 2.29
CA GLU A 235 24.47 2.97 1.08
C GLU A 235 25.06 3.85 -0.03
N ASP A 236 26.10 3.38 -0.72
CA ASP A 236 26.69 4.09 -1.86
C ASP A 236 27.27 3.09 -2.87
N PHE A 237 27.77 3.59 -4.01
CA PHE A 237 28.43 2.76 -4.99
C PHE A 237 29.91 2.51 -4.65
N ASN A 238 30.37 1.29 -4.90
CA ASN A 238 31.77 1.00 -5.14
C ASN A 238 32.24 1.77 -6.38
N GLY A 239 33.28 2.60 -6.25
CA GLY A 239 33.76 3.42 -7.37
C GLY A 239 34.38 2.62 -8.51
N GLU A 240 34.86 1.41 -8.24
CA GLU A 240 35.49 0.52 -9.23
C GLU A 240 34.47 -0.41 -9.90
N THR A 241 33.61 -1.05 -9.12
CA THR A 241 32.68 -2.08 -9.62
C THR A 241 31.27 -1.55 -9.91
N GLY A 242 30.95 -0.35 -9.42
CA GLY A 242 29.59 0.19 -9.46
C GLY A 242 28.58 -0.61 -8.64
N ALA A 243 29.01 -1.59 -7.84
CA ALA A 243 28.14 -2.38 -6.98
C ALA A 243 27.66 -1.54 -5.78
N PRO A 244 26.40 -1.69 -5.33
CA PRO A 244 25.93 -1.03 -4.12
C PRO A 244 26.57 -1.66 -2.87
N GLU A 245 27.07 -0.82 -1.97
CA GLU A 245 27.74 -1.21 -0.74
C GLU A 245 27.19 -0.43 0.44
N ILE A 246 27.12 -1.09 1.61
CA ILE A 246 26.85 -0.41 2.88
C ILE A 246 28.19 0.01 3.47
N ARG A 247 28.31 1.29 3.79
CA ARG A 247 29.49 1.91 4.38
C ARG A 247 29.13 2.56 5.71
N VAL A 248 30.16 2.89 6.47
CA VAL A 248 30.04 3.62 7.73
C VAL A 248 30.73 4.98 7.66
N SER A 249 30.20 5.95 8.39
CA SER A 249 30.75 7.30 8.55
C SER A 249 30.68 7.73 10.01
N PRO A 250 31.67 8.45 10.56
CA PRO A 250 31.59 8.97 11.93
C PRO A 250 30.54 10.07 12.10
N THR A 251 30.00 10.61 11.00
CA THR A 251 28.95 11.64 10.99
C THR A 251 27.77 11.19 10.14
N GLU A 252 26.58 11.68 10.46
CA GLU A 252 25.37 11.39 9.69
C GLU A 252 25.60 11.69 8.21
N THR A 253 25.41 10.67 7.37
CA THR A 253 25.70 10.72 5.94
C THR A 253 24.50 10.18 5.17
N LYS A 254 24.04 10.93 4.18
CA LYS A 254 22.92 10.50 3.34
C LYS A 254 23.39 9.43 2.36
N GLY A 255 22.67 8.32 2.30
CA GLY A 255 22.88 7.29 1.30
C GLY A 255 22.55 7.77 -0.12
N ASN A 256 23.18 7.14 -1.10
CA ASN A 256 22.90 7.32 -2.51
C ASN A 256 21.62 6.53 -2.88
N PRO A 257 20.52 7.21 -3.22
CA PRO A 257 19.24 6.54 -3.48
C PRO A 257 19.31 5.58 -4.68
N PHE A 258 20.24 5.79 -5.61
CA PHE A 258 20.41 4.91 -6.75
C PHE A 258 21.14 3.61 -6.41
N ALA A 259 22.07 3.64 -5.45
CA ALA A 259 22.70 2.42 -4.95
C ALA A 259 21.64 1.53 -4.27
N THR A 260 20.79 2.14 -3.44
CA THR A 260 19.61 1.49 -2.87
C THR A 260 18.66 0.95 -3.93
N LEU A 261 18.39 1.73 -4.99
CA LEU A 261 17.53 1.29 -6.09
C LEU A 261 18.08 0.03 -6.77
N VAL A 262 19.37 0.04 -7.13
CA VAL A 262 20.08 -1.08 -7.77
C VAL A 262 19.90 -2.37 -6.97
N ARG A 263 20.10 -2.32 -5.66
CA ARG A 263 19.89 -3.47 -4.77
C ARG A 263 18.42 -3.88 -4.69
N THR A 264 17.52 -2.90 -4.55
CA THR A 264 16.09 -3.11 -4.33
C THR A 264 15.42 -3.80 -5.52
N ILE A 265 15.73 -3.38 -6.75
CA ILE A 265 15.15 -3.99 -7.95
C ILE A 265 16.03 -5.11 -8.54
N GLY A 266 17.28 -5.23 -8.08
CA GLY A 266 18.22 -6.25 -8.53
C GLY A 266 18.70 -6.02 -9.95
N ILE A 267 19.39 -4.89 -10.19
CA ILE A 267 20.10 -4.66 -11.45
C ILE A 267 21.38 -5.51 -11.46
N ASP A 268 21.53 -6.37 -12.49
CA ASP A 268 22.69 -7.27 -12.62
C ASP A 268 23.96 -6.55 -13.09
N ASP A 269 23.85 -5.63 -14.06
CA ASP A 269 24.99 -4.91 -14.64
C ASP A 269 25.20 -3.57 -13.92
N THR A 270 25.70 -3.68 -12.69
CA THR A 270 25.86 -2.54 -11.79
C THR A 270 26.92 -1.55 -12.28
N GLU A 271 27.98 -2.04 -12.93
CA GLU A 271 29.05 -1.21 -13.48
C GLU A 271 28.53 -0.33 -14.62
N ALA A 272 27.81 -0.90 -15.60
CA ALA A 272 27.27 -0.11 -16.70
C ALA A 272 26.13 0.82 -16.24
N PHE A 273 25.33 0.39 -15.25
CA PHE A 273 24.33 1.26 -14.64
C PHE A 273 24.98 2.49 -13.99
N TYR A 274 26.00 2.28 -13.15
CA TYR A 274 26.73 3.35 -12.47
C TYR A 274 27.41 4.30 -13.47
N LYS A 275 28.07 3.76 -14.51
CA LYS A 275 28.65 4.56 -15.60
C LYS A 275 27.58 5.39 -16.33
N THR A 276 26.39 4.83 -16.55
CA THR A 276 25.29 5.57 -17.19
C THR A 276 24.76 6.67 -16.29
N LEU A 277 24.55 6.37 -15.01
CA LEU A 277 24.13 7.33 -14.00
C LEU A 277 25.12 8.50 -13.87
N SER A 278 26.43 8.23 -13.93
CA SER A 278 27.47 9.27 -13.83
C SER A 278 27.46 10.31 -14.97
N LYS A 279 26.78 10.00 -16.09
CA LYS A 279 26.61 10.91 -17.23
C LYS A 279 25.38 11.82 -17.08
N ILE A 280 24.50 11.55 -16.11
CA ILE A 280 23.33 12.38 -15.83
C ILE A 280 23.80 13.64 -15.07
N PRO A 281 23.38 14.85 -15.49
CA PRO A 281 23.81 16.08 -14.84
C PRO A 281 23.49 16.11 -13.34
N LYS A 282 24.43 16.59 -12.52
CA LYS A 282 24.31 16.58 -11.05
C LYS A 282 23.11 17.37 -10.54
N GLU A 283 22.77 18.46 -11.22
CA GLU A 283 21.60 19.29 -10.93
C GLU A 283 20.27 18.51 -11.04
N MET A 284 20.21 17.46 -11.85
CA MET A 284 19.02 16.61 -11.98
C MET A 284 18.89 15.61 -10.83
N MET A 285 19.99 15.26 -10.16
CA MET A 285 19.97 14.25 -9.09
C MET A 285 19.02 14.62 -7.94
N GLY A 286 18.83 15.93 -7.72
CA GLY A 286 17.86 16.48 -6.76
C GLY A 286 16.40 16.12 -7.06
N GLU A 287 16.03 15.99 -8.34
CA GLU A 287 14.69 15.60 -8.79
C GLU A 287 14.36 14.15 -8.38
N VAL A 288 15.38 13.29 -8.34
CA VAL A 288 15.22 11.86 -8.04
C VAL A 288 15.39 11.53 -6.56
N THR A 289 16.10 12.35 -5.78
CA THR A 289 16.12 12.19 -4.32
C THR A 289 14.74 12.30 -3.66
N GLN A 290 13.77 12.96 -4.30
CA GLN A 290 12.38 12.98 -3.86
C GLN A 290 11.60 11.70 -4.21
N LEU A 291 12.23 10.75 -4.93
CA LEU A 291 11.64 9.49 -5.38
C LEU A 291 11.96 8.33 -4.43
N SER A 292 12.67 8.57 -3.31
CA SER A 292 12.82 7.58 -2.23
C SER A 292 11.48 6.99 -1.73
N PRO A 293 10.34 7.72 -1.70
CA PRO A 293 9.04 7.13 -1.35
C PRO A 293 8.50 6.14 -2.39
N LEU A 294 9.00 6.18 -3.64
CA LEU A 294 8.62 5.24 -4.70
C LEU A 294 9.36 3.91 -4.58
N ILE A 295 10.60 3.92 -4.06
CA ILE A 295 11.36 2.71 -3.72
C ILE A 295 10.67 1.92 -2.59
N ILE A 296 9.75 2.53 -1.84
CA ILE A 296 9.02 1.92 -0.71
C ILE A 296 7.52 1.70 -1.05
N GLY A 297 7.11 1.93 -2.30
CA GLY A 297 5.86 1.38 -2.82
C GLY A 297 4.61 2.27 -2.68
N SER A 298 4.75 3.60 -2.63
CA SER A 298 3.58 4.48 -2.73
C SER A 298 2.83 4.23 -4.05
N GLN A 299 1.51 3.99 -3.97
CA GLN A 299 0.73 3.51 -5.12
C GLN A 299 0.41 4.60 -6.16
N THR A 300 0.50 5.87 -5.79
CA THR A 300 -0.06 7.00 -6.54
C THR A 300 0.98 7.80 -7.32
N HIS A 301 2.20 7.92 -6.81
CA HIS A 301 3.18 8.85 -7.38
C HIS A 301 3.84 8.49 -8.73
N PRO A 302 3.97 7.23 -9.21
CA PRO A 302 4.74 7.01 -10.44
C PRO A 302 4.01 7.52 -11.70
N PHE A 303 2.72 7.86 -11.62
CA PHE A 303 1.90 8.21 -12.78
C PHE A 303 1.69 9.70 -12.98
N GLU A 304 1.72 10.51 -11.92
CA GLU A 304 1.29 11.92 -11.98
C GLU A 304 2.30 12.86 -12.63
N THR A 305 3.60 12.57 -12.53
CA THR A 305 4.66 13.41 -13.11
C THR A 305 5.80 12.51 -13.59
N PRO A 306 5.94 12.25 -14.91
CA PRO A 306 7.07 11.50 -15.42
C PRO A 306 8.37 12.25 -15.12
N VAL A 307 9.46 11.49 -14.91
CA VAL A 307 10.79 12.07 -14.79
C VAL A 307 11.24 12.67 -16.13
N ASP A 308 12.17 13.64 -16.09
CA ASP A 308 12.76 14.23 -17.30
C ASP A 308 13.31 13.12 -18.23
N ARG A 309 13.07 13.25 -19.54
CA ARG A 309 13.43 12.22 -20.54
C ARG A 309 14.91 11.85 -20.58
N ARG A 310 15.81 12.69 -20.08
CA ARG A 310 17.24 12.34 -19.95
C ARG A 310 17.46 11.15 -19.00
N TRP A 311 16.54 10.93 -18.06
CA TRP A 311 16.54 9.75 -17.20
C TRP A 311 16.24 8.44 -17.96
N ASN A 312 15.65 8.49 -19.17
CA ASN A 312 15.35 7.30 -19.97
C ASN A 312 16.61 6.47 -20.30
N ALA A 313 17.82 7.04 -20.19
CA ALA A 313 19.07 6.29 -20.27
C ALA A 313 19.13 5.10 -19.27
N LEU A 314 18.36 5.14 -18.17
CA LEU A 314 18.29 4.07 -17.17
C LEU A 314 17.26 2.97 -17.51
N VAL A 315 16.36 3.20 -18.46
CA VAL A 315 15.26 2.29 -18.80
C VAL A 315 15.74 0.88 -19.17
N PRO A 316 16.80 0.68 -19.97
CA PRO A 316 17.26 -0.67 -20.30
C PRO A 316 17.60 -1.53 -19.07
N PHE A 317 18.19 -0.92 -18.04
CA PHE A 317 18.56 -1.61 -16.81
C PHE A 317 17.33 -1.98 -15.98
N ILE A 318 16.39 -1.05 -15.84
CA ILE A 318 15.15 -1.24 -15.08
C ILE A 318 14.25 -2.26 -15.80
N LEU A 319 14.16 -2.19 -17.12
CA LEU A 319 13.41 -3.15 -17.94
C LEU A 319 13.95 -4.56 -17.77
N LYS A 320 15.27 -4.75 -17.77
CA LYS A 320 15.89 -6.05 -17.45
C LYS A 320 15.52 -6.51 -16.04
N ALA A 321 15.51 -5.61 -15.04
CA ALA A 321 15.12 -5.92 -13.68
C ALA A 321 13.65 -6.37 -13.53
N THR A 322 12.74 -5.99 -14.44
CA THR A 322 11.36 -6.51 -14.46
C THR A 322 11.26 -8.02 -14.75
N GLN A 323 12.34 -8.62 -15.24
CA GLN A 323 12.45 -10.06 -15.52
C GLN A 323 12.97 -10.85 -14.31
N ASN A 324 13.19 -10.19 -13.17
CA ASN A 324 13.68 -10.83 -11.95
C ASN A 324 12.72 -11.94 -11.48
N LYS A 325 13.28 -13.09 -11.06
CA LYS A 325 12.52 -14.23 -10.53
C LYS A 325 11.92 -13.90 -9.16
N ASP A 326 12.55 -13.01 -8.40
CA ASP A 326 12.02 -12.48 -7.15
C ASP A 326 10.85 -11.53 -7.46
N ARG A 327 9.65 -11.95 -7.04
CA ARG A 327 8.40 -11.23 -7.30
C ARG A 327 8.38 -9.84 -6.66
N VAL A 328 9.09 -9.65 -5.54
CA VAL A 328 9.14 -8.37 -4.83
C VAL A 328 10.05 -7.41 -5.58
N LYS A 329 11.23 -7.86 -6.01
CA LYS A 329 12.12 -7.06 -6.87
C LYS A 329 11.45 -6.66 -8.18
N LYS A 330 10.79 -7.62 -8.85
CA LYS A 330 10.00 -7.34 -10.05
C LYS A 330 8.93 -6.28 -9.80
N TRP A 331 8.19 -6.39 -8.70
CA TRP A 331 7.15 -5.43 -8.36
C TRP A 331 7.69 -4.01 -8.18
N TYR A 332 8.85 -3.86 -7.54
CA TYR A 332 9.53 -2.56 -7.45
C TYR A 332 10.06 -2.09 -8.81
N ALA A 333 10.63 -2.99 -9.62
CA ALA A 333 11.10 -2.66 -10.96
C ALA A 333 9.96 -2.13 -11.85
N ASP A 334 8.78 -2.75 -11.82
CA ASP A 334 7.59 -2.30 -12.55
C ASP A 334 7.18 -0.88 -12.14
N ARG A 335 7.27 -0.55 -10.85
CA ARG A 335 6.96 0.79 -10.32
C ARG A 335 7.95 1.85 -10.73
N VAL A 336 9.23 1.50 -10.70
CA VAL A 336 10.31 2.40 -11.12
C VAL A 336 10.19 2.64 -12.62
N LEU A 337 9.99 1.59 -13.43
CA LEU A 337 9.82 1.70 -14.87
C LEU A 337 8.63 2.60 -15.26
N ALA A 338 7.55 2.55 -14.47
CA ALA A 338 6.37 3.37 -14.71
C ALA A 338 6.63 4.89 -14.63
N MET A 339 7.74 5.32 -14.02
CA MET A 339 8.11 6.74 -13.90
C MET A 339 8.64 7.34 -15.20
N PHE A 340 9.09 6.50 -16.13
CA PHE A 340 9.74 6.93 -17.36
C PHE A 340 8.73 7.09 -18.49
N ASP A 341 8.86 8.18 -19.25
CA ASP A 341 8.18 8.39 -20.53
C ASP A 341 9.06 7.85 -21.66
N ASP A 342 9.09 6.53 -21.80
CA ASP A 342 9.97 5.81 -22.73
C ASP A 342 9.20 4.79 -23.58
N MET A 343 9.62 4.59 -24.83
CA MET A 343 8.94 3.71 -25.78
C MET A 343 9.08 2.22 -25.44
N GLU A 344 10.23 1.78 -24.95
CA GLU A 344 10.42 0.39 -24.54
C GLU A 344 9.67 0.10 -23.23
N ALA A 345 9.63 1.06 -22.30
CA ALA A 345 8.75 1.00 -21.14
C ALA A 345 7.27 0.87 -21.56
N ARG A 346 6.83 1.65 -22.55
CA ARG A 346 5.47 1.55 -23.09
C ARG A 346 5.18 0.18 -23.70
N LYS A 347 6.07 -0.34 -24.56
CA LYS A 347 5.95 -1.69 -25.13
C LYS A 347 5.84 -2.75 -24.03
N TYR A 348 6.63 -2.63 -22.97
CA TYR A 348 6.55 -3.50 -21.82
C TYR A 348 5.18 -3.46 -21.14
N PHE A 349 4.62 -2.27 -20.88
CA PHE A 349 3.29 -2.18 -20.27
C PHE A 349 2.16 -2.63 -21.19
N VAL A 350 2.28 -2.48 -22.51
CA VAL A 350 1.37 -3.08 -23.49
C VAL A 350 1.47 -4.62 -23.44
N GLN A 351 2.67 -5.17 -23.34
CA GLN A 351 2.88 -6.62 -23.19
C GLN A 351 2.36 -7.13 -21.85
N MET A 352 2.61 -6.42 -20.75
CA MET A 352 2.06 -6.73 -19.43
C MET A 352 0.55 -6.72 -19.48
N LEU A 353 -0.06 -5.69 -20.08
CA LEU A 353 -1.48 -5.64 -20.32
C LEU A 353 -1.94 -6.84 -21.13
N ASN A 354 -1.19 -7.31 -22.13
CA ASN A 354 -1.53 -8.50 -22.91
C ASN A 354 -1.43 -9.82 -22.10
N SER A 355 -0.41 -10.00 -21.26
CA SER A 355 -0.13 -11.26 -20.57
C SER A 355 -0.63 -11.35 -19.12
N ALA A 356 -1.05 -10.24 -18.51
CA ALA A 356 -1.47 -10.17 -17.11
C ALA A 356 -2.63 -11.12 -16.80
N THR A 357 -2.46 -11.98 -15.78
CA THR A 357 -3.55 -12.85 -15.30
C THR A 357 -4.28 -12.25 -14.11
N ARG A 358 -3.73 -11.19 -13.50
CA ARG A 358 -4.22 -10.59 -12.26
C ARG A 358 -4.80 -9.20 -12.51
N PRO A 359 -5.99 -8.86 -11.93
CA PRO A 359 -6.63 -7.56 -12.15
C PRO A 359 -5.76 -6.35 -11.76
N TYR A 360 -4.91 -6.47 -10.74
CA TYR A 360 -4.04 -5.35 -10.34
C TYR A 360 -2.94 -5.05 -11.37
N GLU A 361 -2.45 -6.05 -12.11
CA GLU A 361 -1.43 -5.86 -13.16
C GLU A 361 -2.05 -5.14 -14.36
N VAL A 362 -3.27 -5.55 -14.74
CA VAL A 362 -4.09 -4.86 -15.75
C VAL A 362 -4.30 -3.41 -15.34
N GLY A 363 -4.81 -3.16 -14.14
CA GLY A 363 -5.03 -1.80 -13.65
C GLY A 363 -3.76 -0.96 -13.55
N PHE A 364 -2.62 -1.58 -13.21
CA PHE A 364 -1.32 -0.90 -13.16
C PHE A 364 -0.82 -0.51 -14.56
N ALA A 365 -0.84 -1.44 -15.52
CA ALA A 365 -0.46 -1.17 -16.91
C ALA A 365 -1.36 -0.10 -17.56
N LEU A 366 -2.67 -0.16 -17.33
CA LEU A 366 -3.62 0.84 -17.83
C LEU A 366 -3.31 2.23 -17.26
N ARG A 367 -3.06 2.35 -15.96
CA ARG A 367 -2.68 3.63 -15.35
C ARG A 367 -1.42 4.21 -15.99
N TYR A 368 -0.42 3.37 -16.26
CA TYR A 368 0.77 3.81 -17.00
C TYR A 368 0.38 4.36 -18.37
N LEU A 369 -0.32 3.57 -19.20
CA LEU A 369 -0.64 3.91 -20.57
C LEU A 369 -1.51 5.18 -20.69
N ARG A 370 -2.44 5.40 -19.75
CA ARG A 370 -3.23 6.65 -19.65
C ARG A 370 -2.38 7.86 -19.29
N SER A 371 -1.40 7.68 -18.41
CA SER A 371 -0.55 8.76 -17.89
C SER A 371 0.57 9.19 -18.82
N ARG A 372 0.76 8.49 -19.95
CA ARG A 372 1.83 8.74 -20.92
C ARG A 372 1.23 8.99 -22.29
N VAL A 373 1.48 10.18 -22.84
CA VAL A 373 0.97 10.57 -24.15
C VAL A 373 1.67 9.74 -25.22
N SER A 374 0.91 8.93 -25.97
CA SER A 374 1.45 8.27 -27.17
C SER A 374 1.57 9.30 -28.29
N GLY A 375 2.80 9.56 -28.74
CA GLY A 375 3.03 10.26 -30.01
C GLY A 375 2.81 9.38 -31.24
N GLU A 376 2.75 8.05 -31.07
CA GLU A 376 2.71 7.09 -32.18
C GLU A 376 1.35 6.39 -32.34
N ASN A 377 0.89 6.31 -33.59
CA ASN A 377 -0.39 5.67 -33.96
C ASN A 377 -0.36 4.14 -33.85
N GLU A 378 0.78 3.51 -34.11
CA GLU A 378 0.90 2.03 -34.12
C GLU A 378 0.71 1.43 -32.72
N THR A 379 1.38 2.01 -31.71
CA THR A 379 1.25 1.55 -30.32
C THR A 379 -0.19 1.74 -29.80
N ARG A 380 -0.86 2.81 -30.23
CA ARG A 380 -2.27 3.07 -29.91
C ARG A 380 -3.20 2.02 -30.53
N ALA A 381 -2.98 1.65 -31.79
CA ALA A 381 -3.78 0.62 -32.46
C ALA A 381 -3.60 -0.75 -31.80
N GLN A 382 -2.37 -1.12 -31.44
CA GLN A 382 -2.08 -2.34 -30.68
C GLN A 382 -2.77 -2.35 -29.31
N GLU A 383 -2.71 -1.24 -28.59
CA GLU A 383 -3.40 -1.07 -27.31
C GLU A 383 -4.91 -1.29 -27.44
N MET A 384 -5.55 -0.63 -28.41
CA MET A 384 -6.99 -0.83 -28.69
C MET A 384 -7.32 -2.30 -28.97
N GLN A 385 -6.53 -2.98 -29.80
CA GLN A 385 -6.74 -4.38 -30.13
C GLN A 385 -6.62 -5.29 -28.89
N ILE A 386 -5.64 -5.03 -28.02
CA ILE A 386 -5.45 -5.79 -26.79
C ILE A 386 -6.63 -5.58 -25.83
N LEU A 387 -7.06 -4.33 -25.63
CA LEU A 387 -8.22 -4.00 -24.79
C LEU A 387 -9.48 -4.69 -25.28
N ARG A 388 -9.76 -4.62 -26.60
CA ARG A 388 -10.92 -5.26 -27.22
C ARG A 388 -10.92 -6.77 -26.96
N ARG A 389 -9.84 -7.46 -27.30
CA ARG A 389 -9.72 -8.91 -27.08
C ARG A 389 -9.86 -9.30 -25.60
N ARG A 390 -9.35 -8.48 -24.67
CA ARG A 390 -9.52 -8.75 -23.22
C ARG A 390 -10.95 -8.58 -22.75
N ILE A 391 -11.67 -7.60 -23.29
CA ILE A 391 -13.09 -7.44 -23.03
C ILE A 391 -13.85 -8.64 -23.59
N GLU A 392 -13.59 -9.04 -24.84
CA GLU A 392 -14.19 -10.22 -25.45
C GLU A 392 -13.93 -11.50 -24.63
N GLN A 393 -12.68 -11.71 -24.18
CA GLN A 393 -12.34 -12.84 -23.31
C GLN A 393 -13.07 -12.76 -21.97
N ALA A 394 -13.15 -11.58 -21.34
CA ALA A 394 -13.87 -11.38 -20.09
C ALA A 394 -15.36 -11.70 -20.23
N ILE A 395 -15.99 -11.28 -21.34
CA ILE A 395 -17.39 -11.59 -21.64
C ILE A 395 -17.57 -13.10 -21.88
N SER A 396 -16.70 -13.73 -22.67
CA SER A 396 -16.75 -15.18 -22.91
C SER A 396 -16.54 -16.00 -21.62
N ASP A 397 -15.62 -15.57 -20.76
CA ASP A 397 -15.41 -16.18 -19.45
C ASP A 397 -16.65 -16.05 -18.57
N LEU A 398 -17.39 -14.94 -18.64
CA LEU A 398 -18.67 -14.80 -17.92
C LEU A 398 -19.73 -15.75 -18.47
N GLU A 399 -19.91 -15.80 -19.79
CA GLU A 399 -20.92 -16.65 -20.45
C GLU A 399 -20.72 -18.15 -20.10
N THR A 400 -19.47 -18.60 -20.00
CA THR A 400 -19.12 -20.01 -19.69
C THR A 400 -19.06 -20.34 -18.20
N MET A 401 -19.17 -19.35 -17.32
CA MET A 401 -18.99 -19.51 -15.88
C MET A 401 -20.22 -20.08 -15.18
N ASN A 402 -19.99 -20.98 -14.20
CA ASN A 402 -21.04 -21.47 -13.30
C ASN A 402 -21.71 -20.32 -12.52
N MET A 403 -23.03 -20.44 -12.31
CA MET A 403 -23.91 -19.41 -11.71
C MET A 403 -23.48 -18.84 -10.34
N ARG A 404 -22.63 -19.56 -9.57
CA ARG A 404 -22.21 -19.21 -8.20
C ARG A 404 -20.71 -18.90 -8.06
N SER A 405 -20.02 -18.64 -9.16
CA SER A 405 -18.57 -18.42 -9.12
C SER A 405 -18.18 -17.06 -8.51
N THR A 406 -17.25 -17.09 -7.57
CA THR A 406 -16.64 -15.90 -6.94
C THR A 406 -15.76 -15.10 -7.92
N ARG A 407 -15.34 -15.72 -9.04
CA ARG A 407 -14.52 -15.10 -10.09
C ARG A 407 -15.28 -14.02 -10.89
N SER A 408 -16.62 -14.02 -10.84
CA SER A 408 -17.47 -12.99 -11.47
C SER A 408 -17.11 -11.57 -11.04
N LYS A 409 -16.74 -11.35 -9.77
CA LYS A 409 -16.31 -10.05 -9.25
C LYS A 409 -14.99 -9.57 -9.86
N GLU A 410 -14.06 -10.48 -10.12
CA GLU A 410 -12.76 -10.16 -10.73
C GLU A 410 -12.92 -9.80 -12.21
N ILE A 411 -13.77 -10.54 -12.92
CA ILE A 411 -14.09 -10.23 -14.31
C ILE A 411 -14.82 -8.88 -14.41
N ALA A 412 -15.80 -8.63 -13.54
CA ALA A 412 -16.50 -7.35 -13.49
C ALA A 412 -15.55 -6.16 -13.27
N ARG A 413 -14.60 -6.29 -12.33
CA ARG A 413 -13.55 -5.27 -12.11
C ARG A 413 -12.66 -5.08 -13.35
N THR A 414 -12.39 -6.17 -14.08
CA THR A 414 -11.61 -6.12 -15.32
C THR A 414 -12.36 -5.34 -16.40
N LEU A 415 -13.65 -5.62 -16.61
CA LEU A 415 -14.49 -4.89 -17.57
C LEU A 415 -14.62 -3.40 -17.20
N VAL A 416 -14.79 -3.10 -15.91
CA VAL A 416 -14.85 -1.72 -15.42
C VAL A 416 -13.53 -0.96 -15.65
N ALA A 417 -12.39 -1.64 -15.55
CA ALA A 417 -11.11 -1.03 -15.84
C ALA A 417 -10.89 -0.79 -17.35
N LEU A 418 -11.25 -1.77 -18.18
CA LEU A 418 -10.92 -1.79 -19.62
C LEU A 418 -11.87 -0.97 -20.50
N ALA A 419 -13.18 -1.01 -20.26
CA ALA A 419 -14.15 -0.38 -21.15
C ALA A 419 -13.98 1.16 -21.26
N PRO A 420 -13.77 1.91 -20.17
CA PRO A 420 -13.49 3.34 -20.25
C PRO A 420 -12.21 3.66 -21.03
N ASP A 421 -11.21 2.77 -20.99
CA ASP A 421 -9.94 2.98 -21.69
C ASP A 421 -10.09 2.79 -23.18
N LEU A 422 -10.76 1.71 -23.58
CA LEU A 422 -11.05 1.48 -24.99
C LEU A 422 -11.87 2.63 -25.58
N GLN A 423 -12.83 3.16 -24.81
CA GLN A 423 -13.58 4.37 -25.18
C GLN A 423 -12.66 5.59 -25.31
N SER A 424 -11.74 5.82 -24.36
CA SER A 424 -10.81 6.96 -24.42
C SER A 424 -9.88 6.92 -25.63
N LEU A 425 -9.61 5.71 -26.15
CA LEU A 425 -8.86 5.51 -27.39
C LEU A 425 -9.72 5.71 -28.65
N GLY A 426 -11.03 5.91 -28.52
CA GLY A 426 -11.97 6.20 -29.60
C GLY A 426 -12.83 5.02 -30.05
N SER A 427 -12.92 3.93 -29.26
CA SER A 427 -13.68 2.72 -29.63
C SER A 427 -14.81 2.43 -28.62
N PRO A 428 -16.08 2.45 -29.05
CA PRO A 428 -17.23 2.19 -28.19
C PRO A 428 -17.44 0.70 -27.85
N ASP A 429 -16.69 -0.19 -28.50
CA ASP A 429 -16.88 -1.64 -28.42
C ASP A 429 -16.84 -2.20 -27.00
N GLY A 430 -16.11 -1.55 -26.08
CA GLY A 430 -16.04 -2.00 -24.70
C GLY A 430 -17.38 -1.91 -23.98
N TYR A 431 -18.07 -0.78 -24.14
CA TYR A 431 -19.41 -0.59 -23.58
C TYR A 431 -20.46 -1.38 -24.33
N LYS A 432 -20.33 -1.47 -25.66
CA LYS A 432 -21.21 -2.30 -26.49
C LYS A 432 -21.15 -3.79 -26.10
N ALA A 433 -19.97 -4.32 -25.81
CA ALA A 433 -19.84 -5.72 -25.37
C ALA A 433 -20.56 -6.00 -24.03
N ILE A 434 -20.55 -5.02 -23.11
CA ILE A 434 -21.31 -5.10 -21.85
C ILE A 434 -22.82 -5.05 -22.14
N GLU A 435 -23.23 -4.15 -23.03
CA GLU A 435 -24.63 -4.04 -23.49
C GLU A 435 -25.11 -5.37 -24.09
N ASP A 436 -24.39 -5.90 -25.07
CA ASP A 436 -24.69 -7.17 -25.76
C ASP A 436 -24.76 -8.34 -24.77
N TYR A 437 -23.92 -8.35 -23.74
CA TYR A 437 -24.00 -9.35 -22.67
C TYR A 437 -25.29 -9.20 -21.86
N PHE A 438 -25.67 -8.00 -21.43
CA PHE A 438 -26.94 -7.77 -20.73
C PHE A 438 -28.17 -8.05 -21.60
N GLN A 439 -28.06 -7.94 -22.92
CA GLN A 439 -29.09 -8.40 -23.86
C GLN A 439 -29.27 -9.92 -23.89
N LYS A 440 -28.36 -10.71 -23.30
CA LYS A 440 -28.52 -12.17 -23.14
C LYS A 440 -28.73 -12.61 -21.70
N ALA A 441 -28.16 -11.91 -20.72
CA ALA A 441 -28.21 -12.21 -19.29
C ALA A 441 -29.63 -12.42 -18.73
N ASP A 442 -29.83 -13.48 -17.95
CA ASP A 442 -31.11 -13.76 -17.28
C ASP A 442 -31.28 -13.00 -15.96
N PHE A 443 -30.18 -12.54 -15.36
CA PHE A 443 -30.13 -11.90 -14.04
C PHE A 443 -30.67 -12.75 -12.87
N ASP A 444 -30.93 -14.04 -13.12
CA ASP A 444 -31.38 -15.01 -12.13
C ASP A 444 -30.19 -15.63 -11.38
N CYS A 445 -28.99 -15.55 -11.95
CA CYS A 445 -27.76 -16.01 -11.33
C CYS A 445 -27.00 -14.92 -10.54
N GLN A 446 -26.15 -15.34 -9.60
CA GLN A 446 -25.33 -14.44 -8.79
C GLN A 446 -24.28 -13.70 -9.63
N ARG A 447 -23.76 -14.34 -10.69
CA ARG A 447 -22.77 -13.77 -11.61
C ARG A 447 -23.25 -12.45 -12.24
N ASP A 448 -24.45 -12.44 -12.81
CA ASP A 448 -24.99 -11.28 -13.53
C ASP A 448 -25.29 -10.12 -12.57
N ALA A 449 -25.84 -10.46 -11.40
CA ALA A 449 -26.06 -9.50 -10.32
C ALA A 449 -24.75 -8.85 -9.83
N VAL A 450 -23.69 -9.65 -9.66
CA VAL A 450 -22.36 -9.16 -9.25
C VAL A 450 -21.75 -8.25 -10.31
N LEU A 451 -21.86 -8.63 -11.59
CA LEU A 451 -21.37 -7.81 -12.70
C LEU A 451 -22.07 -6.47 -12.74
N LEU A 452 -23.41 -6.48 -12.75
CA LEU A 452 -24.23 -5.28 -12.78
C LEU A 452 -23.96 -4.37 -11.58
N LYS A 453 -23.93 -4.92 -10.36
CA LYS A 453 -23.63 -4.14 -9.15
C LYS A 453 -22.23 -3.52 -9.19
N THR A 454 -21.24 -4.24 -9.72
CA THR A 454 -19.87 -3.74 -9.81
C THR A 454 -19.75 -2.62 -10.85
N ILE A 455 -20.35 -2.78 -12.03
CA ILE A 455 -20.36 -1.77 -13.10
C ILE A 455 -21.11 -0.53 -12.62
N ALA A 456 -22.31 -0.71 -12.07
CA ALA A 456 -23.12 0.36 -11.52
C ALA A 456 -22.38 1.10 -10.40
N GLY A 457 -21.80 0.38 -9.43
CA GLY A 457 -21.08 1.02 -8.32
C GLY A 457 -19.83 1.82 -8.72
N GLN A 458 -19.18 1.49 -9.84
CA GLN A 458 -17.87 2.08 -10.20
C GLN A 458 -17.92 3.07 -11.38
N ILE A 459 -18.78 2.85 -12.37
CA ILE A 459 -18.77 3.63 -13.62
C ILE A 459 -20.17 4.04 -14.12
N TYR A 460 -21.20 4.06 -13.26
CA TYR A 460 -22.56 4.43 -13.68
C TYR A 460 -22.71 5.82 -14.32
N ARG A 461 -21.76 6.72 -14.10
CA ARG A 461 -21.79 8.11 -14.63
C ARG A 461 -21.40 8.21 -16.10
N ARG A 462 -21.04 7.10 -16.73
CA ARG A 462 -20.68 7.05 -18.15
C ARG A 462 -21.97 6.93 -18.96
N GLU A 463 -22.26 7.95 -19.75
CA GLU A 463 -23.43 7.98 -20.65
C GLU A 463 -23.44 6.75 -21.57
N GLU A 464 -22.26 6.25 -21.93
CA GLU A 464 -22.08 5.07 -22.76
C GLU A 464 -22.65 3.78 -22.15
N LEU A 465 -22.86 3.73 -20.82
CA LEU A 465 -23.47 2.59 -20.13
C LEU A 465 -25.00 2.70 -19.97
N VAL A 466 -25.60 3.84 -20.33
CA VAL A 466 -27.04 4.04 -20.22
C VAL A 466 -27.84 2.91 -20.89
N PRO A 467 -27.54 2.51 -22.15
CA PRO A 467 -28.26 1.42 -22.80
C PRO A 467 -28.18 0.10 -22.01
N ALA A 468 -26.98 -0.25 -21.55
CA ALA A 468 -26.74 -1.48 -20.79
C ALA A 468 -27.56 -1.52 -19.49
N PHE A 469 -27.59 -0.42 -18.73
CA PHE A 469 -28.39 -0.34 -17.51
C PHE A 469 -29.90 -0.42 -17.77
N LEU A 470 -30.40 0.23 -18.82
CA LEU A 470 -31.81 0.15 -19.19
C LEU A 470 -32.21 -1.28 -19.58
N ILE A 471 -31.35 -1.99 -20.29
CA ILE A 471 -31.55 -3.41 -20.62
C ILE A 471 -31.62 -4.25 -19.33
N ALA A 472 -30.66 -4.06 -18.42
CA ALA A 472 -30.63 -4.79 -17.15
C ALA A 472 -31.89 -4.54 -16.30
N LEU A 473 -32.26 -3.27 -16.09
CA LEU A 473 -33.46 -2.89 -15.33
C LEU A 473 -34.75 -3.46 -15.92
N ARG A 474 -34.84 -3.67 -17.23
CA ARG A 474 -36.01 -4.28 -17.88
C ARG A 474 -36.06 -5.80 -17.70
N ARG A 475 -34.90 -6.45 -17.50
CA ARG A 475 -34.78 -7.91 -17.52
C ARG A 475 -34.69 -8.57 -16.15
N ILE A 476 -34.25 -7.84 -15.11
CA ILE A 476 -34.23 -8.38 -13.75
C ILE A 476 -35.64 -8.83 -13.35
N SER A 477 -35.76 -10.11 -12.99
CA SER A 477 -36.98 -10.73 -12.49
C SER A 477 -37.44 -10.07 -11.19
N ALA A 478 -38.76 -10.03 -10.99
CA ALA A 478 -39.38 -9.49 -9.78
C ALA A 478 -38.97 -10.27 -8.51
N GLU A 479 -38.71 -11.57 -8.64
CA GLU A 479 -38.26 -12.46 -7.56
C GLU A 479 -36.83 -12.13 -7.09
N ARG A 480 -36.10 -11.30 -7.83
CA ARG A 480 -34.73 -10.84 -7.53
C ARG A 480 -34.72 -9.44 -6.92
N ALA A 481 -35.66 -9.18 -6.02
CA ALA A 481 -35.86 -7.93 -5.30
C ALA A 481 -34.54 -7.32 -4.78
N GLU A 482 -33.67 -8.10 -4.14
CA GLU A 482 -32.38 -7.61 -3.61
C GLU A 482 -31.45 -7.04 -4.71
N VAL A 483 -31.36 -7.71 -5.86
CA VAL A 483 -30.55 -7.25 -7.00
C VAL A 483 -31.12 -5.96 -7.54
N LEU A 484 -32.44 -5.91 -7.69
CA LEU A 484 -33.15 -4.73 -8.15
C LEU A 484 -32.95 -3.53 -7.22
N ALA A 485 -33.08 -3.73 -5.90
CA ALA A 485 -32.83 -2.73 -4.87
C ALA A 485 -31.43 -2.12 -5.00
N SER A 486 -30.42 -2.99 -5.08
CA SER A 486 -29.03 -2.57 -5.13
C SER A 486 -28.75 -1.75 -6.38
N VAL A 487 -29.36 -2.12 -7.52
CA VAL A 487 -29.15 -1.44 -8.81
C VAL A 487 -29.90 -0.13 -8.86
N CYS A 488 -31.17 -0.11 -8.44
CA CYS A 488 -31.96 1.11 -8.30
C CYS A 488 -31.24 2.16 -7.45
N SER A 489 -30.65 1.76 -6.33
CA SER A 489 -29.96 2.68 -5.42
C SER A 489 -28.74 3.38 -6.03
N VAL A 490 -28.20 2.88 -7.15
CA VAL A 490 -27.12 3.55 -7.90
C VAL A 490 -27.64 4.76 -8.69
N PHE A 491 -28.93 4.75 -9.08
CA PHE A 491 -29.58 5.85 -9.79
C PHE A 491 -30.20 6.90 -8.86
N ASP A 492 -30.01 6.75 -7.54
CA ASP A 492 -30.42 7.73 -6.55
C ASP A 492 -29.48 8.94 -6.54
N MET A 493 -29.98 10.06 -7.07
CA MET A 493 -29.24 11.31 -7.17
C MET A 493 -29.11 12.07 -5.84
N THR A 494 -29.71 11.60 -4.75
CA THR A 494 -29.59 12.24 -3.44
C THR A 494 -28.35 11.77 -2.66
N ARG A 495 -27.75 10.64 -3.03
CA ARG A 495 -26.56 10.06 -2.37
C ARG A 495 -25.24 10.76 -2.76
N THR A 496 -25.25 12.07 -3.00
CA THR A 496 -24.20 12.81 -3.73
C THR A 496 -22.87 13.06 -3.00
N GLU A 497 -22.75 12.83 -1.69
CA GLU A 497 -21.56 13.27 -0.94
C GLU A 497 -20.26 12.52 -1.33
N ASP A 498 -20.32 11.26 -1.75
CA ASP A 498 -19.15 10.49 -2.18
C ASP A 498 -18.96 10.44 -3.71
N TYR A 499 -19.86 11.06 -4.48
CA TYR A 499 -20.05 10.71 -5.89
C TYR A 499 -19.85 11.89 -6.88
N ARG A 500 -18.59 12.20 -7.21
CA ARG A 500 -18.15 13.34 -8.08
C ARG A 500 -18.29 13.18 -9.60
N GLY A 501 -19.48 13.07 -10.20
CA GLY A 501 -19.58 13.16 -11.67
C GLY A 501 -20.99 13.44 -12.17
N ALA A 502 -21.12 13.63 -13.50
CA ALA A 502 -22.34 14.15 -14.12
C ALA A 502 -23.57 13.33 -13.72
N VAL A 503 -24.60 14.04 -13.25
CA VAL A 503 -25.91 13.47 -12.95
C VAL A 503 -26.60 13.18 -14.28
N LEU A 504 -26.92 11.91 -14.54
CA LEU A 504 -27.68 11.52 -15.73
C LEU A 504 -29.17 11.61 -15.40
N TYR A 505 -29.77 12.71 -15.81
CA TYR A 505 -31.20 12.97 -15.80
C TYR A 505 -31.82 12.42 -17.09
N SER A 506 -32.56 11.31 -17.02
CA SER A 506 -33.20 10.72 -18.21
C SER A 506 -34.59 10.15 -17.91
N THR A 507 -35.55 10.49 -18.76
CA THR A 507 -36.91 9.93 -18.72
C THR A 507 -36.94 8.43 -18.99
N ASP A 508 -35.97 7.90 -19.75
CA ASP A 508 -35.82 6.45 -19.96
C ASP A 508 -35.46 5.72 -18.67
N TYR A 509 -34.63 6.33 -17.80
CA TYR A 509 -34.34 5.78 -16.48
C TYR A 509 -35.56 5.78 -15.59
N VAL A 510 -36.32 6.89 -15.56
CA VAL A 510 -37.56 6.95 -14.78
C VAL A 510 -38.53 5.85 -15.21
N LEU A 511 -38.71 5.64 -16.52
CA LEU A 511 -39.57 4.58 -17.03
C LEU A 511 -39.05 3.19 -16.63
N ALA A 512 -37.76 2.91 -16.83
CA ALA A 512 -37.18 1.60 -16.51
C ALA A 512 -37.23 1.30 -15.00
N LEU A 513 -36.93 2.28 -14.15
CA LEU A 513 -37.02 2.18 -12.70
C LEU A 513 -38.47 2.01 -12.23
N LEU A 514 -39.43 2.72 -12.85
CA LEU A 514 -40.85 2.57 -12.53
C LEU A 514 -41.34 1.16 -12.87
N SER A 515 -41.06 0.67 -14.08
CA SER A 515 -41.45 -0.69 -14.46
C SER A 515 -40.80 -1.73 -13.54
N ALA A 516 -39.56 -1.52 -13.13
CA ALA A 516 -38.87 -2.36 -12.14
C ALA A 516 -39.56 -2.32 -10.77
N PHE A 517 -39.88 -1.13 -10.28
CA PHE A 517 -40.58 -0.91 -9.02
C PHE A 517 -41.95 -1.60 -8.99
N VAL A 518 -42.74 -1.47 -10.07
CA VAL A 518 -44.05 -2.13 -10.17
C VAL A 518 -43.91 -3.65 -10.14
N ARG A 519 -42.94 -4.21 -10.87
CA ARG A 519 -42.67 -5.66 -10.86
C ARG A 519 -42.30 -6.15 -9.45
N ALA A 520 -41.37 -5.48 -8.78
CA ALA A 520 -40.98 -5.85 -7.42
C ALA A 520 -42.14 -5.73 -6.42
N ASN A 521 -42.97 -4.69 -6.53
CA ASN A 521 -44.12 -4.51 -5.65
C ASN A 521 -45.20 -5.61 -5.83
N ALA A 522 -45.23 -6.27 -6.99
CA ALA A 522 -46.16 -7.36 -7.26
C ALA A 522 -45.77 -8.71 -6.61
N VAL A 523 -44.55 -8.83 -6.07
CA VAL A 523 -44.07 -10.06 -5.43
C VAL A 523 -44.37 -10.04 -3.94
N GLU A 524 -45.03 -11.08 -3.46
CA GLU A 524 -45.37 -11.25 -2.06
C GLU A 524 -44.10 -11.41 -1.19
N GLY A 525 -44.02 -10.66 -0.09
CA GLY A 525 -42.88 -10.75 0.85
C GLY A 525 -41.61 -10.00 0.42
N VAL A 526 -41.67 -9.14 -0.60
CA VAL A 526 -40.54 -8.26 -0.93
C VAL A 526 -40.24 -7.29 0.22
N ASP A 527 -38.95 -7.18 0.55
CA ASP A 527 -38.46 -6.28 1.59
C ASP A 527 -38.79 -4.81 1.26
N LEU A 528 -39.39 -4.09 2.20
CA LEU A 528 -39.70 -2.66 2.08
C LEU A 528 -38.47 -1.81 1.77
N SER A 529 -37.28 -2.25 2.22
CA SER A 529 -36.02 -1.56 1.90
C SER A 529 -35.72 -1.58 0.39
N THR A 530 -36.11 -2.64 -0.32
CA THR A 530 -35.95 -2.78 -1.77
C THR A 530 -36.79 -1.77 -2.52
N LEU A 531 -38.08 -1.71 -2.20
CA LEU A 531 -39.03 -0.80 -2.82
C LEU A 531 -38.62 0.65 -2.55
N SER A 532 -38.14 0.93 -1.33
CA SER A 532 -37.62 2.25 -0.95
C SER A 532 -36.45 2.71 -1.83
N GLY A 533 -35.51 1.82 -2.17
CA GLY A 533 -34.37 2.16 -3.03
C GLY A 533 -34.77 2.60 -4.44
N CYS A 534 -35.69 1.87 -5.10
CA CYS A 534 -36.21 2.25 -6.41
C CYS A 534 -37.10 3.49 -6.36
N GLU A 535 -37.93 3.62 -5.33
CA GLU A 535 -38.74 4.82 -5.12
C GLU A 535 -37.87 6.07 -4.98
N GLN A 536 -36.83 6.04 -4.13
CA GLN A 536 -35.92 7.18 -3.96
C GLN A 536 -35.18 7.52 -5.26
N ALA A 537 -34.72 6.51 -5.99
CA ALA A 537 -34.10 6.73 -7.29
C ALA A 537 -35.05 7.45 -8.26
N ILE A 538 -36.29 6.98 -8.41
CA ILE A 538 -37.29 7.63 -9.28
C ILE A 538 -37.58 9.07 -8.83
N LEU A 539 -37.79 9.28 -7.53
CA LEU A 539 -38.07 10.61 -6.98
C LEU A 539 -36.90 11.56 -7.19
N SER A 540 -35.67 11.10 -7.02
CA SER A 540 -34.48 11.90 -7.24
C SER A 540 -34.36 12.41 -8.69
N GLN A 541 -34.83 11.62 -9.66
CA GLN A 541 -34.88 11.97 -11.08
C GLN A 541 -36.04 12.92 -11.38
N LEU A 542 -37.25 12.61 -10.88
CA LEU A 542 -38.47 13.41 -11.11
C LEU A 542 -38.47 14.78 -10.41
N ARG A 543 -37.53 15.03 -9.50
CA ARG A 543 -37.27 16.36 -8.94
C ARG A 543 -36.61 17.31 -9.94
N ASN A 544 -35.95 16.79 -10.97
CA ASN A 544 -35.47 17.62 -12.05
C ASN A 544 -36.66 18.10 -12.91
N PRO A 545 -36.87 19.42 -13.08
CA PRO A 545 -38.02 19.95 -13.81
C PRO A 545 -38.10 19.53 -15.28
N GLU A 546 -36.96 19.37 -15.95
CA GLU A 546 -36.89 18.98 -17.37
C GLU A 546 -37.31 17.51 -17.53
N VAL A 547 -36.72 16.61 -16.74
CA VAL A 547 -37.10 15.18 -16.71
C VAL A 547 -38.56 15.02 -16.36
N ARG A 548 -39.04 15.77 -15.36
CA ARG A 548 -40.44 15.73 -14.94
C ARG A 548 -41.37 16.16 -16.07
N SER A 549 -41.09 17.30 -16.69
CA SER A 549 -41.90 17.85 -17.79
C SER A 549 -41.97 16.88 -18.97
N GLU A 550 -40.83 16.32 -19.34
CA GLU A 550 -40.74 15.33 -20.41
C GLU A 550 -41.47 14.02 -20.03
N PHE A 551 -41.31 13.54 -18.80
CA PHE A 551 -41.99 12.34 -18.32
C PHE A 551 -43.52 12.51 -18.34
N VAL A 552 -44.02 13.65 -17.87
CA VAL A 552 -45.47 13.95 -17.83
C VAL A 552 -46.05 14.08 -19.24
N SER A 553 -45.33 14.73 -20.16
CA SER A 553 -45.84 15.00 -21.50
C SER A 553 -45.71 13.80 -22.45
N ARG A 554 -44.63 13.01 -22.36
CA ARG A 554 -44.32 11.94 -23.32
C ARG A 554 -44.58 10.54 -22.78
N ILE A 555 -44.23 10.26 -21.53
CA ILE A 555 -44.22 8.89 -20.99
C ILE A 555 -45.52 8.58 -20.25
N ARG A 556 -45.91 9.42 -19.30
CA ARG A 556 -47.07 9.22 -18.42
C ARG A 556 -48.38 8.91 -19.17
N PRO A 557 -48.73 9.54 -20.31
CA PRO A 557 -49.97 9.25 -21.04
C PRO A 557 -50.02 7.82 -21.61
N GLY A 558 -48.86 7.21 -21.86
CA GLY A 558 -48.76 5.84 -22.38
C GLY A 558 -48.85 4.75 -21.31
N LEU A 559 -48.69 5.10 -20.02
CA LEU A 559 -48.71 4.15 -18.91
C LEU A 559 -50.13 3.67 -18.60
N LYS A 560 -50.26 2.40 -18.20
CA LYS A 560 -51.54 1.76 -17.85
C LYS A 560 -51.43 0.99 -16.53
N GLY A 561 -52.57 0.67 -15.92
CA GLY A 561 -52.64 -0.18 -14.72
C GLY A 561 -51.79 0.34 -13.56
N ASP A 562 -51.04 -0.55 -12.93
CA ASP A 562 -50.20 -0.22 -11.77
C ASP A 562 -49.07 0.77 -12.09
N GLU A 563 -48.51 0.75 -13.31
CA GLU A 563 -47.50 1.74 -13.71
C GLU A 563 -48.06 3.16 -13.73
N ALA A 564 -49.28 3.34 -14.24
CA ALA A 564 -49.97 4.64 -14.21
C ALA A 564 -50.25 5.09 -12.77
N LYS A 565 -50.76 4.17 -11.93
CA LYS A 565 -51.08 4.43 -10.53
C LYS A 565 -49.82 4.85 -9.74
N PHE A 566 -48.73 4.10 -9.85
CA PHE A 566 -47.50 4.41 -9.13
C PHE A 566 -46.81 5.66 -9.69
N ALA A 567 -46.88 5.91 -11.00
CA ALA A 567 -46.39 7.16 -11.58
C ALA A 567 -47.09 8.39 -10.98
N ASP A 568 -48.41 8.37 -10.80
CA ASP A 568 -49.15 9.49 -10.19
C ASP A 568 -48.74 9.72 -8.72
N ILE A 569 -48.59 8.64 -7.96
CA ILE A 569 -48.13 8.70 -6.56
C ILE A 569 -46.74 9.35 -6.49
N LEU A 570 -45.81 8.89 -7.34
CA LEU A 570 -44.43 9.39 -7.37
C LEU A 570 -44.34 10.83 -7.90
N LEU A 571 -45.18 11.21 -8.86
CA LEU A 571 -45.30 12.59 -9.36
C LEU A 571 -45.83 13.53 -8.27
N GLY A 572 -46.80 13.09 -7.46
CA GLY A 572 -47.27 13.86 -6.31
C GLY A 572 -46.16 14.03 -5.27
N LYS A 573 -45.51 12.93 -4.86
CA LYS A 573 -44.41 12.94 -3.87
C LYS A 573 -43.21 13.81 -4.26
N SER A 574 -42.89 13.88 -5.55
CA SER A 574 -41.77 14.70 -6.05
C SER A 574 -42.05 16.20 -6.04
N GLN A 575 -43.28 16.65 -5.79
CA GLN A 575 -43.63 18.07 -5.59
C GLN A 575 -43.62 18.50 -4.11
N SER A 576 -43.63 17.53 -3.19
CA SER A 576 -43.93 17.77 -1.76
C SER A 576 -42.72 17.99 -0.86
N ASN A 577 -41.52 18.23 -1.40
CA ASN A 577 -40.29 18.46 -0.61
C ASN A 577 -39.43 19.58 -1.20
#